data_AF-V5GRI6-F1
#
_entry.id   AF-V5GRI6-F1
#
_cell.length_a   1.000
_cell.length_b   1.000
_cell.length_c   1.000
_cell.angle_alpha   90.00
_cell.angle_beta   90.00
_cell.angle_gamma   90.00
#
_symmetry.space_group_name_H-M   'P 1'
#
loop_
_entity.id
_entity.type
_entity.pdbx_description
1 polymer ?
#
loop_
_entity_poly.entity_id
_entity_poly.type
_entity_poly.pdbx_seq_one_letter_code
_entity_poly.pdbx_strand_id
1 'polypeptide(L)'
;ERVDEKNGCLFVVPGSHQGTLYNHEYPKGFKNSMYHGVQGFDHLPRVHVVMDKGDTVFFHPILLHGSGPNFTKGFRKAISCHYAANNCYFIDVHGTSQEYIATEIEGVAKRRGADINFEGIWKLKSRLVKGTPGNFQSLSHL
;
A
#
# COMPACT_ATOMS: atom_id res chain seq x y z
N GLU A 1 20.18 -1.86 -6.56
CA GLU A 1 20.55 -2.08 -7.99
C GLU A 1 19.94 -0.95 -8.80
N ARG A 2 20.31 -0.80 -10.09
CA ARG A 2 19.58 0.11 -10.97
C ARG A 2 18.23 -0.51 -11.33
N VAL A 3 17.19 0.31 -11.29
CA VAL A 3 15.80 -0.07 -11.57
C VAL A 3 15.30 0.81 -12.71
N ASP A 4 14.93 0.18 -13.83
CA ASP A 4 14.49 0.84 -15.05
C ASP A 4 13.28 0.13 -15.66
N GLU A 5 12.82 0.59 -16.83
CA GLU A 5 11.67 -0.01 -17.51
C GLU A 5 11.88 -1.48 -17.89
N LYS A 6 13.11 -1.92 -18.13
CA LYS A 6 13.39 -3.31 -18.54
C LYS A 6 13.18 -4.28 -17.38
N ASN A 7 13.57 -3.88 -16.16
CA ASN A 7 13.42 -4.71 -14.97
C ASN A 7 12.21 -4.38 -14.08
N GLY A 8 11.29 -3.56 -14.58
CA GLY A 8 10.00 -3.29 -13.95
C GLY A 8 10.05 -2.22 -12.87
N CYS A 9 10.56 -1.03 -13.20
CA CYS A 9 10.50 0.13 -12.33
C CYS A 9 9.07 0.53 -11.96
N LEU A 10 8.96 1.36 -10.91
CA LEU A 10 7.72 2.00 -10.54
C LEU A 10 7.31 2.94 -11.69
N PHE A 11 6.03 2.97 -12.03
CA PHE A 11 5.44 4.06 -12.78
C PHE A 11 4.39 4.76 -11.92
N VAL A 12 4.18 6.04 -12.18
CA VAL A 12 3.19 6.87 -11.49
C VAL A 12 2.33 7.63 -12.50
N VAL A 13 1.13 8.04 -12.10
CA VAL A 13 0.32 9.02 -12.82
C VAL A 13 0.47 10.37 -12.10
N PRO A 14 1.25 11.33 -12.64
CA PRO A 14 1.47 12.62 -11.99
C PRO A 14 0.16 13.35 -11.69
N GLY A 15 0.09 14.03 -10.54
CA GLY A 15 -1.09 14.79 -10.11
C GLY A 15 -2.25 13.96 -9.55
N SER A 16 -2.30 12.64 -9.77
CA SER A 16 -3.44 11.79 -9.33
C SER A 16 -3.66 11.78 -7.82
N HIS A 17 -2.66 12.12 -7.01
CA HIS A 17 -2.78 12.26 -5.56
C HIS A 17 -3.74 13.37 -5.11
N GLN A 18 -4.09 14.31 -5.99
CA GLN A 18 -5.08 15.37 -5.72
C GLN A 18 -6.52 14.89 -5.94
N GLY A 19 -6.70 13.68 -6.47
CA GLY A 19 -8.00 13.06 -6.65
C GLY A 19 -8.53 12.42 -5.36
N THR A 20 -9.45 11.48 -5.54
CA THR A 20 -10.04 10.69 -4.46
C THR A 20 -9.38 9.32 -4.33
N LEU A 21 -9.69 8.60 -3.26
CA LEU A 21 -9.40 7.17 -3.18
C LEU A 21 -10.32 6.41 -4.14
N TYR A 22 -9.74 5.87 -5.20
CA TYR A 22 -10.47 5.04 -6.15
C TYR A 22 -10.72 3.63 -5.59
N ASN A 23 -11.81 3.01 -6.03
CA ASN A 23 -12.12 1.63 -5.67
C ASN A 23 -11.00 0.69 -6.18
N HIS A 24 -10.56 -0.21 -5.32
CA HIS A 24 -9.61 -1.25 -5.69
C HIS A 24 -10.35 -2.58 -5.74
N GLU A 25 -10.17 -3.30 -6.85
CA GLU A 25 -10.82 -4.59 -7.07
C GLU A 25 -9.77 -5.64 -7.41
N TYR A 26 -10.13 -6.91 -7.24
CA TYR A 26 -9.31 -8.00 -7.75
C TYR A 26 -9.26 -7.94 -9.28
N PRO A 27 -8.07 -7.76 -9.87
CA PRO A 27 -7.93 -7.76 -11.32
C PRO A 27 -8.37 -9.12 -11.87
N LYS A 28 -9.22 -9.12 -12.90
CA LYS A 28 -9.67 -10.35 -13.56
C LYS A 28 -8.46 -11.13 -14.07
N GLY A 29 -8.36 -12.40 -13.68
CA GLY A 29 -7.28 -13.30 -14.12
C GLY A 29 -6.07 -13.39 -13.19
N PHE A 30 -6.01 -12.60 -12.12
CA PHE A 30 -4.97 -12.71 -11.09
C PHE A 30 -5.50 -13.48 -9.89
N LYS A 31 -4.78 -14.52 -9.45
CA LYS A 31 -5.15 -15.34 -8.27
C LYS A 31 -4.36 -15.00 -7.00
N ASN A 32 -3.60 -13.92 -7.02
CA ASN A 32 -2.81 -13.51 -5.86
C ASN A 32 -3.72 -12.83 -4.84
N SER A 33 -3.96 -13.48 -3.70
CA SER A 33 -4.65 -12.87 -2.56
C SER A 33 -3.93 -11.58 -2.14
N MET A 34 -4.71 -10.58 -1.70
CA MET A 34 -4.28 -9.21 -1.42
C MET A 34 -3.72 -8.41 -2.61
N TYR A 35 -3.90 -8.89 -3.86
CA TYR A 35 -3.56 -8.12 -5.06
C TYR A 35 -4.78 -7.36 -5.58
N HIS A 36 -4.99 -6.17 -5.01
CA HIS A 36 -6.06 -5.25 -5.37
C HIS A 36 -5.52 -4.13 -6.27
N GLY A 37 -6.27 -3.75 -7.31
CA GLY A 37 -5.86 -2.71 -8.25
C GLY A 37 -7.02 -1.86 -8.74
N VAL A 38 -6.72 -0.61 -9.10
CA VAL A 38 -7.68 0.31 -9.71
C VAL A 38 -7.75 0.01 -11.22
N GLN A 39 -8.96 -0.12 -11.76
CA GLN A 39 -9.20 -0.45 -13.17
C GLN A 39 -9.59 0.79 -13.99
N GLY A 40 -9.36 0.76 -15.30
CA GLY A 40 -9.84 1.78 -16.24
C GLY A 40 -8.96 3.02 -16.40
N PHE A 41 -7.81 3.08 -15.72
CA PHE A 41 -6.87 4.22 -15.78
C PHE A 41 -5.64 3.95 -16.67
N ASP A 42 -5.68 2.91 -17.51
CA ASP A 42 -4.57 2.55 -18.38
C ASP A 42 -4.27 3.59 -19.47
N HIS A 43 -5.24 4.43 -19.78
CA HIS A 43 -5.14 5.51 -20.77
C HIS A 43 -4.42 6.76 -20.24
N LEU A 44 -4.24 6.88 -18.91
CA LEU A 44 -3.60 8.06 -18.33
C LEU A 44 -2.08 8.06 -18.60
N PRO A 45 -1.48 9.24 -18.84
CA PRO A 45 -0.05 9.35 -19.05
C PRO A 45 0.70 8.94 -17.78
N ARG A 46 1.67 8.04 -17.96
CA ARG A 46 2.50 7.49 -16.88
C ARG A 46 3.92 8.02 -16.99
N VAL A 47 4.56 8.23 -15.84
CA VAL A 47 5.98 8.53 -15.74
C VAL A 47 6.68 7.35 -15.09
N HIS A 48 7.69 6.81 -15.77
CA HIS A 48 8.56 5.77 -15.23
C HIS A 48 9.61 6.38 -14.30
N VAL A 49 9.70 5.84 -13.09
CA VAL A 49 10.61 6.30 -12.05
C VAL A 49 11.86 5.43 -12.11
N VAL A 50 12.76 5.78 -13.03
CA VAL A 50 14.08 5.14 -13.16
C VAL A 50 14.97 5.60 -12.00
N MET A 51 15.59 4.65 -11.31
CA MET A 51 16.34 4.89 -10.07
C MET A 51 17.64 4.10 -10.07
N ASP A 52 18.73 4.71 -9.62
CA ASP A 52 19.98 4.03 -9.32
C ASP A 52 20.00 3.51 -7.87
N LYS A 53 21.01 2.69 -7.54
CA LYS A 53 21.11 2.09 -6.20
C LYS A 53 21.27 3.20 -5.14
N GLY A 54 20.29 3.31 -4.25
CA GLY A 54 20.31 4.25 -3.12
C GLY A 54 19.36 5.43 -3.31
N ASP A 55 18.88 5.65 -4.53
CA ASP A 55 17.85 6.65 -4.78
C ASP A 55 16.58 6.31 -3.97
N THR A 56 15.86 7.35 -3.57
CA THR A 56 14.62 7.22 -2.79
C THR A 56 13.55 8.12 -3.38
N VAL A 57 12.36 7.57 -3.60
CA VAL A 57 11.18 8.31 -4.03
C VAL A 57 10.19 8.43 -2.87
N PHE A 58 9.65 9.63 -2.67
CA PHE A 58 8.59 9.91 -1.71
C PHE A 58 7.31 10.24 -2.49
N PHE A 59 6.19 9.63 -2.11
CA PHE A 59 4.91 9.91 -2.74
C PHE A 59 3.73 9.70 -1.78
N HIS A 60 2.62 10.36 -2.12
CA HIS A 60 1.38 10.37 -1.34
C HIS A 60 0.59 9.05 -1.49
N PRO A 61 -0.13 8.55 -0.46
CA PRO A 61 -0.87 7.27 -0.53
C PRO A 61 -1.94 7.18 -1.63
N ILE A 62 -2.48 8.31 -2.08
CA ILE A 62 -3.51 8.38 -3.15
C ILE A 62 -2.88 8.39 -4.56
N LEU A 63 -1.57 8.61 -4.68
CA LEU A 63 -0.93 8.63 -6.00
C LEU A 63 -1.12 7.28 -6.70
N LEU A 64 -1.76 7.28 -7.87
CA LEU A 64 -1.86 6.08 -8.69
C LEU A 64 -0.45 5.68 -9.15
N HIS A 65 -0.07 4.45 -8.81
CA HIS A 65 1.24 3.89 -9.09
C HIS A 65 1.16 2.38 -9.32
N GLY A 66 2.18 1.83 -9.98
CA GLY A 66 2.29 0.39 -10.21
C GLY A 66 3.72 0.00 -10.60
N SER A 67 4.03 -1.29 -10.58
CA SER A 67 5.30 -1.80 -11.11
C SER A 67 5.11 -2.22 -12.57
N GLY A 68 6.04 -1.82 -13.43
CA GLY A 68 6.12 -2.38 -14.77
C GLY A 68 6.47 -3.88 -14.73
N PRO A 69 6.15 -4.65 -15.79
CA PRO A 69 6.62 -6.02 -15.94
C PRO A 69 8.15 -6.07 -15.96
N ASN A 70 8.73 -7.08 -15.32
CA ASN A 70 10.16 -7.36 -15.38
C ASN A 70 10.44 -8.32 -16.54
N PHE A 71 11.05 -7.82 -17.61
CA PHE A 71 11.41 -8.61 -18.80
C PHE A 71 12.81 -9.21 -18.72
N THR A 72 13.54 -8.98 -17.63
CA THR A 72 14.88 -9.54 -17.42
C THR A 72 14.80 -10.92 -16.75
N LYS A 73 15.94 -11.63 -16.71
CA LYS A 73 16.06 -12.91 -15.99
C LYS A 73 16.31 -12.74 -14.48
N GLY A 74 16.59 -11.52 -14.02
CA GLY A 74 16.96 -11.23 -12.63
C GLY A 74 15.76 -10.83 -11.75
N PHE A 75 15.96 -10.89 -10.43
CA PHE A 75 14.99 -10.38 -9.46
C PHE A 75 15.30 -8.93 -9.09
N ARG A 76 14.33 -8.04 -9.30
CA ARG A 76 14.42 -6.63 -8.89
C ARG A 76 14.16 -6.49 -7.38
N LYS A 77 15.06 -5.85 -6.64
CA LYS A 77 14.90 -5.58 -5.20
C LYS A 77 14.57 -4.13 -4.91
N ALA A 78 13.65 -3.90 -3.97
CA ALA A 78 13.36 -2.60 -3.38
C ALA A 78 12.92 -2.79 -1.92
N ILE A 79 13.08 -1.74 -1.12
CA ILE A 79 12.55 -1.64 0.24
C ILE A 79 11.60 -0.44 0.28
N SER A 80 10.48 -0.57 1.00
CA SER A 80 9.51 0.52 1.16
C SER A 80 9.04 0.59 2.61
N CYS A 81 8.65 1.80 3.03
CA CYS A 81 8.02 2.06 4.32
C CYS A 81 6.94 3.11 4.14
N HIS A 82 5.81 2.94 4.83
CA HIS A 82 4.75 3.95 4.89
C HIS A 82 4.80 4.59 6.26
N TYR A 83 4.91 5.92 6.28
CA TYR A 83 4.94 6.71 7.51
C TYR A 83 3.60 7.43 7.68
N ALA A 84 3.14 7.53 8.92
CA ALA A 84 1.98 8.33 9.31
C ALA A 84 2.36 9.20 10.52
N ALA A 85 1.78 10.38 10.62
CA ALA A 85 1.95 11.23 11.79
C ALA A 85 1.31 10.55 13.01
N ASN A 86 1.86 10.78 14.20
CA ASN A 86 1.38 10.12 15.43
C ASN A 86 -0.05 10.51 15.84
N ASN A 87 -0.59 11.59 15.26
CA ASN A 87 -1.96 12.08 15.47
C ASN A 87 -2.97 11.61 14.42
N CYS A 88 -2.57 10.80 13.42
CA CYS A 88 -3.54 10.12 12.56
C CYS A 88 -4.41 9.17 13.40
N TYR A 89 -5.58 8.81 12.89
CA TYR A 89 -6.55 7.97 13.57
C TYR A 89 -7.08 6.89 12.63
N PHE A 90 -7.64 5.83 13.21
CA PHE A 90 -8.33 4.80 12.45
C PHE A 90 -9.73 5.28 12.10
N ILE A 91 -10.14 5.04 10.86
CA ILE A 91 -11.51 5.25 10.41
C ILE A 91 -12.25 3.93 10.43
N ASP A 92 -13.56 3.98 10.66
CA ASP A 92 -14.42 2.85 10.37
C ASP A 92 -14.51 2.67 8.84
N VAL A 93 -14.18 1.46 8.38
CA VAL A 93 -14.15 1.11 6.96
C VAL A 93 -15.34 0.24 6.56
N HIS A 94 -16.19 -0.17 7.50
CA HIS A 94 -17.41 -0.93 7.20
C HIS A 94 -18.39 -0.08 6.37
N GLY A 95 -18.96 -0.66 5.32
CA GLY A 95 -19.80 0.05 4.36
C GLY A 95 -19.04 1.01 3.41
N THR A 96 -17.71 1.02 3.44
CA THR A 96 -16.88 1.83 2.52
C THR A 96 -16.24 0.97 1.43
N SER A 97 -15.57 1.59 0.46
CA SER A 97 -14.75 0.86 -0.53
C SER A 97 -13.60 0.07 0.08
N GLN A 98 -13.26 0.30 1.35
CA GLN A 98 -12.17 -0.38 2.06
C GLN A 98 -12.66 -1.54 2.95
N GLU A 99 -13.96 -1.82 3.01
CA GLU A 99 -14.50 -2.90 3.84
C GLU A 99 -13.87 -4.26 3.51
N TYR A 100 -13.72 -4.54 2.21
CA TYR A 100 -13.21 -5.82 1.75
C TYR A 100 -11.80 -6.13 2.27
N ILE A 101 -10.89 -5.14 2.24
CA ILE A 101 -9.52 -5.35 2.73
C ILE A 101 -9.49 -5.56 4.24
N ALA A 102 -10.41 -4.95 4.98
CA ALA A 102 -10.54 -5.19 6.42
C ALA A 102 -10.96 -6.63 6.71
N THR A 103 -12.02 -7.11 6.05
CA THR A 103 -12.48 -8.50 6.17
C THR A 103 -11.38 -9.50 5.79
N GLU A 104 -10.63 -9.21 4.73
CA GLU A 104 -9.52 -10.09 4.30
C GLU A 104 -8.41 -10.16 5.35
N ILE A 105 -7.98 -9.01 5.90
CA ILE A 105 -6.92 -8.92 6.91
C ILE A 105 -7.32 -9.59 8.22
N GLU A 106 -8.54 -9.34 8.72
CA GLU A 106 -9.09 -9.99 9.91
C GLU A 106 -9.22 -11.51 9.71
N GLY A 107 -9.68 -11.94 8.54
CA GLY A 107 -9.74 -13.37 8.19
C GLY A 107 -8.36 -14.04 8.18
N VAL A 108 -7.32 -13.33 7.72
CA VAL A 108 -5.93 -13.81 7.80
C VAL A 108 -5.46 -13.92 9.26
N ALA A 109 -5.74 -12.92 10.10
CA ALA A 109 -5.39 -12.95 11.52
C ALA A 109 -6.07 -14.11 12.25
N LYS A 110 -7.37 -14.30 12.01
CA LYS A 110 -8.15 -15.40 12.59
C LYS A 110 -7.61 -16.78 12.20
N ARG A 111 -7.25 -16.98 10.92
CA ARG A 111 -6.59 -18.22 10.46
C ARG A 111 -5.24 -18.49 11.12
N ARG A 112 -4.58 -17.45 11.65
CA ARG A 112 -3.32 -17.54 12.39
C ARG A 112 -3.53 -17.64 13.92
N GLY A 113 -4.77 -17.78 14.38
CA GLY A 113 -5.10 -17.93 15.79
C GLY A 113 -5.18 -16.62 16.57
N ALA A 114 -5.30 -15.48 15.89
CA ALA A 114 -5.49 -14.18 16.54
C ALA A 114 -6.89 -13.64 16.22
N ASP A 115 -7.73 -13.47 17.25
CA ASP A 115 -9.04 -12.83 17.15
C ASP A 115 -8.92 -11.35 17.50
N ILE A 116 -8.59 -10.54 16.49
CA ILE A 116 -8.29 -9.11 16.63
C ILE A 116 -8.86 -8.37 15.41
N ASN A 117 -9.46 -7.22 15.66
CA ASN A 117 -10.04 -6.40 14.60
C ASN A 117 -8.95 -5.67 13.76
N PHE A 118 -9.37 -5.08 12.64
CA PHE A 118 -8.50 -4.38 11.71
C PHE A 118 -7.63 -3.30 12.38
N GLU A 119 -8.23 -2.46 13.23
CA GLU A 119 -7.52 -1.42 13.98
C GLU A 119 -6.42 -2.03 14.86
N GLY A 120 -6.75 -3.07 15.63
CA GLY A 120 -5.81 -3.71 16.53
C GLY A 120 -4.63 -4.34 15.80
N ILE A 121 -4.86 -4.95 14.64
CA ILE A 121 -3.80 -5.50 13.79
C ILE A 121 -2.81 -4.40 13.40
N TRP A 122 -3.29 -3.24 12.96
CA TRP A 122 -2.42 -2.14 12.56
C TRP A 122 -1.72 -1.46 13.73
N LYS A 123 -2.39 -1.31 14.89
CA LYS A 123 -1.74 -0.85 16.12
C LYS A 123 -0.58 -1.77 16.53
N LEU A 124 -0.79 -3.08 16.55
CA LEU A 124 0.24 -4.07 16.88
C LEU A 124 1.40 -4.09 15.86
N LYS A 125 1.14 -3.77 14.59
CA LYS A 125 2.17 -3.68 13.54
C LYS A 125 2.89 -2.33 13.52
N SER A 126 2.28 -1.28 14.06
CA SER A 126 2.86 0.07 14.08
C SER A 126 4.07 0.16 15.01
N ARG A 127 5.06 1.00 14.68
CA ARG A 127 6.22 1.26 15.53
C ARG A 127 6.46 2.76 15.62
N LEU A 128 6.70 3.27 16.83
CA LEU A 128 7.15 4.64 17.02
C LEU A 128 8.58 4.75 16.50
N VAL A 129 8.77 5.50 15.42
CA VAL A 129 10.09 5.70 14.81
C VAL A 129 10.80 6.91 15.44
N LYS A 130 10.06 8.01 15.66
CA LYS A 130 10.57 9.26 16.24
C LYS A 130 9.43 10.08 16.84
N GLY A 131 9.74 10.88 17.87
CA GLY A 131 8.78 11.75 18.55
C GLY A 131 8.13 11.07 19.75
N THR A 132 6.96 11.55 20.16
CA THR A 132 6.19 10.98 21.26
C THR A 132 5.18 9.95 20.75
N PRO A 133 4.82 8.95 21.57
CA PRO A 133 3.70 8.06 21.28
C PRO A 133 2.42 8.87 20.97
N GLY A 134 1.61 8.36 20.04
CA GLY A 134 0.31 8.95 19.71
C GLY A 134 -0.78 7.88 19.61
N ASN A 135 -1.77 8.12 18.75
CA ASN A 135 -2.99 7.30 18.66
C ASN A 135 -2.70 5.83 18.33
N PHE A 136 -1.65 5.55 17.55
CA PHE A 136 -1.27 4.18 17.19
C PHE A 136 -0.68 3.36 18.34
N GLN A 137 -0.13 4.01 19.36
CA GLN A 137 0.45 3.34 20.54
C GLN A 137 -0.52 3.30 21.72
N SER A 138 -1.70 3.93 21.61
CA SER A 138 -2.76 3.78 22.60
C SER A 138 -3.54 2.49 22.35
N LEU A 139 -3.42 1.55 23.29
CA LEU A 139 -4.08 0.24 23.23
C LEU A 139 -5.37 0.20 24.05
N SER A 140 -5.97 1.36 24.37
CA SER A 140 -7.08 1.46 25.31
C SER A 140 -8.38 0.74 24.92
N HIS A 141 -8.42 0.08 23.75
CA HIS A 141 -9.59 -0.61 23.20
C HIS A 141 -9.23 -1.84 22.34
N LEU A 142 -8.08 -2.48 22.58
CA LEU A 142 -7.73 -3.76 21.93
C LEU A 142 -8.56 -4.92 22.48
#